data_AF-A0A0C3ANB4-F1
#
_entry.id   AF-A0A0C3ANB4-F1
#
_cell.length_a   1.000
_cell.length_b   1.000
_cell.length_c   1.000
_cell.angle_alpha   90.00
_cell.angle_beta   90.00
_cell.angle_gamma   90.00
#
_symmetry.space_group_name_H-M   'P 1'
#
loop_
_entity.id
_entity.type
_entity.pdbx_description
1 polymer ?
#
loop_
_entity_poly.entity_id
_entity_poly.type
_entity_poly.pdbx_seq_one_letter_code
_entity_poly.pdbx_strand_id
1 'polypeptide(L)'
;MVNWLLLKHPKKLIKFQLNVIENSTVVPAQFSLFKKRVKEVQTLTGLRQGTTKLRDIVSRVMVDVKALAPLDPADPSTHATRDEQVQILQRAMKELYLIAPKALSKVDEDEAIQKDAQAFMLSTKTSVISPKDGEFLVHDMLDPTKAALQSPKFPVLETCRQVRKYLQTMGAAQYPDLWIRYCGMHTRTPEKLSWSCPRPGDEIKGHYLEFVDIARVLGDYIVVLKHQAAKDTPQPIDIARMGDPCCAKGCKHLQEHMQHIWPNHKIVGAVTIQEGSDVLTETFDAGLFDPRSNNLRVYLQ
;
A
#
# COMPACT_ATOMS: atom_id res chain seq x y z
N MET A 1 19.59 -0.55 -19.92
CA MET A 1 20.71 0.23 -20.48
C MET A 1 20.23 1.63 -20.85
N VAL A 2 20.65 2.67 -20.12
CA VAL A 2 20.37 4.07 -20.50
C VAL A 2 21.35 4.46 -21.59
N ASN A 3 20.83 4.89 -22.74
CA ASN A 3 21.61 5.24 -23.92
C ASN A 3 22.55 6.42 -23.59
N TRP A 4 23.88 6.23 -23.73
CA TRP A 4 24.91 7.23 -23.39
C TRP A 4 24.70 8.59 -24.09
N LEU A 5 23.98 8.60 -25.21
CA LEU A 5 23.59 9.80 -25.94
C LEU A 5 22.54 10.67 -25.21
N LEU A 6 21.73 10.10 -24.30
CA LEU A 6 20.74 10.84 -23.51
C LEU A 6 21.38 11.64 -22.38
N LEU A 7 22.52 11.19 -21.84
CA LEU A 7 23.26 11.88 -20.77
C LEU A 7 23.87 13.22 -21.24
N LYS A 8 24.15 13.37 -22.55
CA LYS A 8 24.67 14.61 -23.13
C LYS A 8 23.62 15.72 -23.31
N HIS A 9 22.33 15.41 -23.16
CA HIS A 9 21.24 16.36 -23.35
C HIS A 9 20.19 16.28 -22.22
N PRO A 10 20.38 17.06 -21.13
CA PRO A 10 19.50 17.02 -19.95
C PRO A 10 18.00 17.17 -20.28
N LYS A 11 17.66 18.04 -21.24
CA LYS A 11 16.28 18.24 -21.70
C LYS A 11 15.67 17.00 -22.38
N LYS A 12 16.46 16.25 -23.16
CA LYS A 12 16.01 15.00 -23.81
C LYS A 12 15.81 13.90 -22.77
N LEU A 13 16.69 13.83 -21.77
CA LEU A 13 16.57 12.89 -20.66
C LEU A 13 15.32 13.16 -19.82
N ILE A 14 15.08 14.42 -19.41
CA ILE A 14 13.86 14.81 -18.68
C ILE A 14 12.61 14.40 -19.46
N LYS A 15 12.55 14.69 -20.77
CA LYS A 15 11.41 14.30 -21.62
C LYS A 15 11.21 12.77 -21.65
N PHE A 16 12.30 12.01 -21.78
CA PHE A 16 12.24 10.55 -21.76
C PHE A 16 11.71 10.04 -20.41
N GLN A 17 12.22 10.56 -19.29
CA GLN A 17 11.80 10.17 -17.94
C GLN A 17 10.33 10.51 -17.67
N LEU A 18 9.85 11.67 -18.12
CA LEU A 18 8.44 12.04 -18.02
C LEU A 18 7.54 11.07 -18.80
N ASN A 19 7.91 10.69 -20.02
CA ASN A 19 7.15 9.69 -20.78
C ASN A 19 7.15 8.32 -20.09
N VAL A 20 8.24 7.97 -19.43
CA VAL A 20 8.31 6.73 -18.66
C VAL A 20 7.37 6.79 -17.45
N ILE A 21 7.34 7.89 -16.70
CA ILE A 21 6.41 8.07 -15.57
C ILE A 21 4.95 8.03 -16.06
N GLU A 22 4.65 8.68 -17.19
CA GLU A 22 3.31 8.73 -17.79
C GLU A 22 2.74 7.33 -18.07
N ASN A 23 3.59 6.39 -18.48
CA ASN A 23 3.20 5.01 -18.77
C ASN A 23 3.15 4.11 -17.52
N SER A 24 3.58 4.60 -16.36
CA SER A 24 3.63 3.83 -15.11
C SER A 24 2.75 4.43 -14.01
N THR A 25 2.22 5.64 -14.22
CA THR A 25 1.42 6.34 -13.21
C THR A 25 -0.06 6.01 -13.32
N VAL A 26 -0.71 5.98 -12.16
CA VAL A 26 -2.16 5.76 -12.00
C VAL A 26 -2.87 6.97 -11.42
N VAL A 27 -2.19 8.11 -11.38
CA VAL A 27 -2.68 9.43 -10.94
C VAL A 27 -2.48 10.45 -12.09
N PRO A 28 -3.21 10.29 -13.21
CA PRO A 28 -2.93 11.01 -14.45
C PRO A 28 -3.14 12.52 -14.35
N ALA A 29 -4.09 13.00 -13.54
CA ALA A 29 -4.32 14.43 -13.38
C ALA A 29 -3.16 15.08 -12.61
N GLN A 30 -2.75 14.48 -11.49
CA GLN A 30 -1.63 14.96 -10.69
C GLN A 30 -0.31 14.89 -11.48
N PHE A 31 -0.09 13.80 -12.22
CA PHE A 31 1.10 13.69 -13.07
C PHE A 31 1.09 14.72 -14.21
N SER A 32 -0.07 14.99 -14.81
CA SER A 32 -0.21 16.03 -15.85
C SER A 32 0.16 17.41 -15.31
N LEU A 33 -0.26 17.72 -14.08
CA LEU A 33 0.14 18.93 -13.38
C LEU A 33 1.66 18.96 -13.15
N PHE A 34 2.24 17.90 -12.59
CA PHE A 34 3.69 17.79 -12.39
C PHE A 34 4.46 18.01 -13.71
N LYS A 35 4.05 17.34 -14.80
CA LYS A 35 4.63 17.48 -16.15
C LYS A 35 4.55 18.91 -16.67
N LYS A 36 3.44 19.62 -16.44
CA LYS A 36 3.28 21.04 -16.77
C LYS A 36 4.27 21.90 -15.98
N ARG A 37 4.39 21.70 -14.67
CA ARG A 37 5.28 22.47 -13.80
C ARG A 37 6.76 22.24 -14.10
N VAL A 38 7.16 21.01 -14.41
CA VAL A 38 8.52 20.70 -14.89
C VAL A 38 8.86 21.53 -16.13
N LYS A 39 7.92 21.66 -17.09
CA LYS A 39 8.14 22.48 -18.30
C LYS A 39 8.24 23.98 -17.96
N GLU A 40 7.40 24.48 -17.08
CA GLU A 40 7.42 25.89 -16.63
C GLU A 40 8.77 26.21 -15.95
N VAL A 41 9.20 25.39 -14.99
CA VAL A 41 10.50 25.52 -14.33
C VAL A 41 11.63 25.44 -15.35
N GLN A 42 11.56 24.54 -16.34
CA GLN A 42 12.57 24.43 -17.40
C GLN A 42 12.67 25.68 -18.26
N THR A 43 11.55 26.37 -18.53
CA THR A 43 11.52 27.65 -19.26
C THR A 43 12.08 28.78 -18.40
N LEU A 44 11.71 28.85 -17.12
CA LEU A 44 12.10 29.91 -16.20
C LEU A 44 13.58 29.84 -15.78
N THR A 45 14.09 28.63 -15.53
CA THR A 45 15.38 28.50 -14.86
C THR A 45 16.57 28.80 -15.75
N GLY A 46 16.52 28.61 -17.08
CA GLY A 46 17.52 29.06 -18.08
C GLY A 46 19.01 28.70 -17.86
N LEU A 47 19.35 28.18 -16.68
CA LEU A 47 20.64 28.11 -16.03
C LEU A 47 20.99 26.63 -15.84
N ARG A 48 22.29 26.32 -15.98
CA ARG A 48 22.81 24.95 -15.85
C ARG A 48 22.45 24.32 -14.50
N GLN A 49 22.53 25.05 -13.39
CA GLN A 49 22.24 24.52 -12.04
C GLN A 49 20.75 24.17 -11.82
N GLY A 50 19.82 25.01 -12.29
CA GLY A 50 18.38 24.71 -12.21
C GLY A 50 18.00 23.48 -13.04
N THR A 51 18.66 23.29 -14.18
CA THR A 51 18.47 22.12 -15.04
C THR A 51 18.96 20.83 -14.37
N THR A 52 20.07 20.85 -13.62
CA THR A 52 20.57 19.68 -12.88
C THR A 52 19.61 19.27 -11.77
N LYS A 53 19.18 20.21 -10.91
CA LYS A 53 18.23 19.91 -9.83
C LYS A 53 16.90 19.38 -10.39
N LEU A 54 16.39 20.00 -11.46
CA LEU A 54 15.16 19.54 -12.12
C LEU A 54 15.29 18.10 -12.64
N ARG A 55 16.42 17.78 -13.29
CA ARG A 55 16.71 16.41 -13.75
C ARG A 55 16.74 15.43 -12.57
N ASP A 56 17.36 15.81 -11.45
CA ASP A 56 17.48 14.91 -10.30
C ASP A 56 16.11 14.63 -9.66
N ILE A 57 15.24 15.63 -9.55
CA ILE A 57 13.83 15.46 -9.11
C ILE A 57 13.09 14.49 -10.03
N VAL A 58 13.09 14.74 -11.35
CA VAL A 58 12.39 13.90 -12.32
C VAL A 58 12.95 12.48 -12.35
N SER A 59 14.28 12.33 -12.22
CA SER A 59 14.94 11.02 -12.14
C SER A 59 14.48 10.24 -10.92
N ARG A 60 14.40 10.90 -9.76
CA ARG A 60 13.94 10.28 -8.51
C ARG A 60 12.48 9.84 -8.62
N VAL A 61 11.59 10.72 -9.08
CA VAL A 61 10.18 10.38 -9.31
C VAL A 61 10.04 9.17 -10.25
N MET A 62 10.82 9.12 -11.33
CA MET A 62 10.80 7.97 -12.24
C MET A 62 11.25 6.67 -11.56
N VAL A 63 12.31 6.72 -10.75
CA VAL A 63 12.80 5.55 -10.01
C VAL A 63 11.77 5.09 -8.98
N ASP A 64 11.24 6.03 -8.19
CA ASP A 64 10.29 5.74 -7.11
C ASP A 64 8.98 5.19 -7.67
N VAL A 65 8.39 5.81 -8.70
CA VAL A 65 7.17 5.31 -9.35
C VAL A 65 7.37 3.93 -9.98
N LYS A 66 8.55 3.66 -10.56
CA LYS A 66 8.86 2.33 -11.13
C LYS A 66 9.08 1.24 -10.10
N ALA A 67 9.49 1.61 -8.90
CA ALA A 67 9.72 0.66 -7.82
C ALA A 67 8.41 0.13 -7.26
N LEU A 68 7.30 0.87 -7.42
CA LEU A 68 5.98 0.46 -6.96
C LEU A 68 5.38 -0.66 -7.82
N ALA A 69 4.59 -1.51 -7.18
CA ALA A 69 3.77 -2.50 -7.85
C ALA A 69 2.81 -1.86 -8.86
N PRO A 70 2.41 -2.56 -9.94
CA PRO A 70 1.26 -2.15 -10.73
C PRO A 70 0.01 -2.05 -9.86
N LEU A 71 -0.79 -1.01 -10.08
CA LEU A 71 -2.13 -0.89 -9.49
C LEU A 71 -3.12 -1.67 -10.34
N ASP A 72 -3.90 -2.54 -9.71
CA ASP A 72 -5.13 -3.09 -10.27
C ASP A 72 -6.33 -2.44 -9.57
N PRO A 73 -7.13 -1.59 -10.26
CA PRO A 73 -8.32 -0.99 -9.68
C PRO A 73 -9.34 -2.01 -9.14
N ALA A 74 -9.34 -3.24 -9.67
CA ALA A 74 -10.19 -4.32 -9.19
C ALA A 74 -9.69 -4.98 -7.90
N ASP A 75 -8.41 -4.78 -7.55
CA ASP A 75 -7.77 -5.42 -6.40
C ASP A 75 -7.42 -4.41 -5.30
N PRO A 76 -8.22 -4.31 -4.23
CA PRO A 76 -7.98 -3.46 -3.06
C PRO A 76 -6.58 -3.56 -2.45
N SER A 77 -5.93 -4.73 -2.51
CA SER A 77 -4.59 -4.93 -1.94
C SER A 77 -3.52 -4.08 -2.66
N THR A 78 -3.77 -3.69 -3.91
CA THR A 78 -2.86 -2.84 -4.71
C THR A 78 -3.14 -1.34 -4.55
N HIS A 79 -4.24 -0.95 -3.90
CA HIS A 79 -4.69 0.44 -3.85
C HIS A 79 -3.72 1.35 -3.06
N ALA A 80 -2.89 0.78 -2.18
CA ALA A 80 -1.82 1.50 -1.49
C ALA A 80 -0.80 2.11 -2.46
N THR A 81 -0.55 1.47 -3.60
CA THR A 81 0.32 2.00 -4.67
C THR A 81 -0.13 3.38 -5.13
N ARG A 82 -1.45 3.59 -5.28
CA ARG A 82 -1.98 4.88 -5.70
C ARG A 82 -1.60 5.97 -4.71
N ASP A 83 -1.81 5.71 -3.42
CA ASP A 83 -1.56 6.69 -2.36
C ASP A 83 -0.06 7.01 -2.27
N GLU A 84 0.82 6.03 -2.48
CA GLU A 84 2.27 6.25 -2.55
C GLU A 84 2.68 7.07 -3.78
N GLN A 85 2.08 6.82 -4.95
CA GLN A 85 2.29 7.68 -6.13
C GLN A 85 1.86 9.13 -5.88
N VAL A 86 0.74 9.34 -5.18
CA VAL A 86 0.31 10.68 -4.77
C VAL A 86 1.38 11.35 -3.92
N GLN A 87 1.93 10.65 -2.92
CA GLN A 87 2.96 11.18 -2.03
C GLN A 87 4.27 11.49 -2.75
N ILE A 88 4.72 10.61 -3.66
CA ILE A 88 5.92 10.83 -4.49
C ILE A 88 5.75 12.13 -5.30
N LEU A 89 4.61 12.30 -5.97
CA LEU A 89 4.34 13.50 -6.77
C LEU A 89 4.21 14.75 -5.90
N GLN A 90 3.55 14.68 -4.74
CA GLN A 90 3.46 15.80 -3.80
C GLN A 90 4.83 16.24 -3.29
N ARG A 91 5.71 15.28 -2.95
CA ARG A 91 7.09 15.58 -2.54
C ARG A 91 7.86 16.27 -3.66
N ALA A 92 7.74 15.75 -4.88
CA ALA A 92 8.38 16.34 -6.06
C ALA A 92 7.87 17.75 -6.37
N MET A 93 6.56 17.99 -6.23
CA MET A 93 5.94 19.31 -6.40
C MET A 93 6.45 20.32 -5.38
N LYS A 94 6.62 19.92 -4.10
CA LYS A 94 7.27 20.75 -3.07
C LYS A 94 8.72 21.07 -3.44
N GLU A 95 9.48 20.10 -3.96
CA GLU A 95 10.86 20.34 -4.41
C GLU A 95 10.91 21.32 -5.61
N LEU A 96 9.96 21.22 -6.55
CA LEU A 96 9.83 22.19 -7.65
C LEU A 96 9.48 23.60 -7.14
N TYR A 97 8.67 23.71 -6.09
CA TYR A 97 8.32 25.00 -5.46
C TYR A 97 9.55 25.72 -4.93
N LEU A 98 10.50 25.00 -4.34
CA LEU A 98 11.75 25.57 -3.87
C LEU A 98 12.65 26.09 -5.00
N ILE A 99 12.48 25.58 -6.23
CA ILE A 99 13.23 26.05 -7.41
C ILE A 99 12.55 27.28 -8.04
N ALA A 100 11.21 27.28 -8.15
CA ALA A 100 10.46 28.39 -8.74
C ALA A 100 9.11 28.62 -8.00
N PRO A 101 9.10 29.36 -6.89
CA PRO A 101 7.91 29.53 -6.04
C PRO A 101 6.72 30.16 -6.76
N LYS A 102 6.97 31.10 -7.69
CA LYS A 102 5.92 31.84 -8.41
C LYS A 102 5.18 31.00 -9.46
N ALA A 103 5.66 29.79 -9.77
CA ALA A 103 5.11 28.96 -10.82
C ALA A 103 4.10 27.92 -10.29
N LEU A 104 3.78 27.90 -9.00
CA LEU A 104 3.12 26.76 -8.38
C LEU A 104 1.98 27.20 -7.44
N SER A 105 0.78 26.68 -7.68
CA SER A 105 -0.43 26.88 -6.88
C SER A 105 -0.76 25.57 -6.16
N LYS A 106 -0.93 25.65 -4.84
CA LYS A 106 -1.36 24.52 -4.00
C LYS A 106 -2.80 24.09 -4.31
N VAL A 107 -3.65 25.05 -4.69
CA VAL A 107 -5.06 24.78 -5.05
C VAL A 107 -5.13 23.84 -6.26
N ASP A 108 -4.33 24.10 -7.29
CA ASP A 108 -4.28 23.26 -8.49
C ASP A 108 -3.85 21.81 -8.17
N GLU A 109 -2.97 21.64 -7.17
CA GLU A 109 -2.50 20.34 -6.73
C GLU A 109 -3.59 19.56 -5.97
N ASP A 110 -4.29 20.22 -5.04
CA ASP A 110 -5.39 19.61 -4.30
C ASP A 110 -6.55 19.22 -5.25
N GLU A 111 -6.87 20.06 -6.24
CA GLU A 111 -7.86 19.77 -7.29
C GLU A 111 -7.47 18.56 -8.15
N ALA A 112 -6.19 18.47 -8.55
CA ALA A 112 -5.70 17.35 -9.34
C ALA A 112 -5.78 16.02 -8.57
N ILE A 113 -5.42 16.03 -7.28
CA ILE A 113 -5.52 14.85 -6.40
C ILE A 113 -6.98 14.43 -6.24
N GLN A 114 -7.89 15.39 -6.02
CA GLN A 114 -9.31 15.10 -5.88
C GLN A 114 -9.90 14.50 -7.17
N LYS A 115 -9.50 15.03 -8.34
CA LYS A 115 -9.92 14.50 -9.63
C LYS A 115 -9.47 13.05 -9.83
N ASP A 116 -8.22 12.73 -9.49
CA ASP A 116 -7.73 11.35 -9.56
C ASP A 116 -8.43 10.44 -8.53
N ALA A 117 -8.78 10.95 -7.35
CA ALA A 117 -9.54 10.20 -6.35
C ALA A 117 -10.95 9.84 -6.84
N GLN A 118 -11.65 10.80 -7.44
CA GLN A 118 -12.98 10.57 -8.01
C GLN A 118 -12.95 9.55 -9.16
N ALA A 119 -11.99 9.69 -10.09
CA ALA A 119 -11.83 8.75 -11.19
C ALA A 119 -11.55 7.32 -10.71
N PHE A 120 -10.70 7.19 -9.68
CA PHE A 120 -10.40 5.91 -9.06
C PHE A 120 -11.61 5.28 -8.36
N MET A 121 -12.36 6.06 -7.59
CA MET A 121 -13.59 5.57 -6.92
C MET A 121 -14.67 5.10 -7.91
N LEU A 122 -14.69 5.62 -9.13
CA LEU A 122 -15.60 5.17 -10.18
C LEU A 122 -15.15 3.83 -10.77
N SER A 123 -13.84 3.60 -10.93
CA SER A 123 -13.34 2.36 -11.52
C SER A 123 -13.45 1.16 -10.56
N THR A 124 -13.23 1.38 -9.25
CA THR A 124 -13.30 0.31 -8.23
C THR A 124 -14.71 -0.28 -8.04
N LYS A 125 -15.77 0.52 -8.25
CA LYS A 125 -17.17 0.07 -8.09
C LYS A 125 -17.62 -0.95 -9.15
N THR A 126 -16.86 -1.13 -10.21
CA THR A 126 -17.28 -1.90 -11.40
C THR A 126 -16.63 -3.28 -11.52
N SER A 127 -15.74 -3.64 -10.61
CA SER A 127 -14.82 -4.75 -10.83
C SER A 127 -14.86 -5.75 -9.66
N VAL A 128 -15.52 -6.89 -9.87
CA VAL A 128 -15.28 -8.11 -9.09
C VAL A 128 -14.72 -9.11 -10.08
N ILE A 129 -13.40 -9.14 -10.19
CA ILE A 129 -12.72 -10.22 -10.90
C ILE A 129 -12.46 -11.31 -9.85
N SER A 130 -12.57 -12.58 -10.23
CA SER A 130 -12.05 -13.69 -9.43
C SER A 130 -10.73 -14.13 -10.06
N PRO A 131 -9.76 -14.62 -9.26
CA PRO A 131 -8.52 -15.16 -9.81
C PRO A 131 -8.83 -16.27 -10.82
N LYS A 132 -8.09 -16.31 -11.93
CA LYS A 132 -8.20 -17.41 -12.91
C LYS A 132 -7.69 -18.70 -12.29
N ASP A 133 -8.21 -19.84 -12.73
CA ASP A 133 -7.85 -21.16 -12.21
C ASP A 133 -6.33 -21.42 -12.26
N GLY A 134 -5.74 -21.71 -11.09
CA GLY A 134 -4.34 -22.14 -10.97
C GLY A 134 -3.30 -21.02 -10.98
N GLU A 135 -3.70 -19.77 -11.24
CA GLU A 135 -2.84 -18.59 -11.13
C GLU A 135 -3.21 -17.79 -9.88
N PHE A 136 -2.22 -17.43 -9.07
CA PHE A 136 -2.42 -16.56 -7.92
C PHE A 136 -1.40 -15.41 -7.91
N LEU A 137 -1.81 -14.29 -7.32
CA LEU A 137 -0.94 -13.21 -6.88
C LEU A 137 -0.89 -13.26 -5.36
N VAL A 138 0.31 -13.23 -4.79
CA VAL A 138 0.50 -13.12 -3.33
C VAL A 138 1.09 -11.76 -3.00
N HIS A 139 0.39 -10.99 -2.17
CA HIS A 139 0.85 -9.68 -1.69
C HIS A 139 1.44 -9.78 -0.29
N ASP A 140 2.46 -8.96 0.00
CA ASP A 140 2.99 -8.79 1.36
C ASP A 140 2.08 -7.80 2.11
N MET A 141 1.41 -8.23 3.18
CA MET A 141 0.57 -7.32 3.98
C MET A 141 1.38 -6.28 4.74
N LEU A 142 2.66 -6.55 5.03
CA LEU A 142 3.55 -5.61 5.71
C LEU A 142 4.13 -4.57 4.74
N ASP A 143 4.05 -4.82 3.43
CA ASP A 143 4.46 -3.90 2.36
C ASP A 143 3.57 -4.05 1.12
N PRO A 144 2.34 -3.50 1.15
CA PRO A 144 1.37 -3.63 0.06
C PRO A 144 1.79 -2.87 -1.21
N THR A 145 2.85 -2.05 -1.12
CA THR A 145 3.38 -1.30 -2.28
C THR A 145 4.35 -2.14 -3.11
N LYS A 146 4.85 -3.24 -2.54
CA LYS A 146 5.76 -4.17 -3.21
C LYS A 146 5.01 -5.00 -4.25
N ALA A 147 5.68 -5.26 -5.37
CA ALA A 147 5.12 -6.07 -6.44
C ALA A 147 4.69 -7.45 -5.92
N ALA A 148 3.46 -7.85 -6.27
CA ALA A 148 2.92 -9.15 -5.94
C ALA A 148 3.75 -10.26 -6.56
N LEU A 149 3.90 -11.36 -5.83
CA LEU A 149 4.54 -12.56 -6.36
C LEU A 149 3.53 -13.37 -7.17
N GLN A 150 3.89 -13.64 -8.42
CA GLN A 150 3.09 -14.47 -9.31
C GLN A 150 3.33 -15.94 -9.04
N SER A 151 2.29 -16.75 -9.13
CA SER A 151 2.39 -18.20 -9.12
C SER A 151 3.39 -18.70 -10.19
N PRO A 152 4.24 -19.70 -9.87
CA PRO A 152 5.08 -20.31 -10.88
C PRO A 152 4.22 -21.02 -11.94
N LYS A 153 4.65 -20.98 -13.20
CA LYS A 153 3.95 -21.70 -14.29
C LYS A 153 3.99 -23.22 -14.11
N PHE A 154 5.05 -23.73 -13.47
CA PHE A 154 5.22 -25.14 -13.14
C PHE A 154 6.23 -25.29 -11.99
N PRO A 155 5.98 -26.15 -10.98
CA PRO A 155 4.74 -26.88 -10.75
C PRO A 155 3.61 -25.93 -10.32
N VAL A 156 2.37 -26.31 -10.61
CA VAL A 156 1.19 -25.61 -10.07
C VAL A 156 1.16 -25.83 -8.56
N LEU A 157 0.99 -24.76 -7.79
CA LEU A 157 0.85 -24.85 -6.34
C LEU A 157 -0.64 -24.88 -6.00
N GLU A 158 -1.04 -25.87 -5.21
CA GLU A 158 -2.45 -26.16 -4.93
C GLU A 158 -2.78 -25.98 -3.44
N THR A 159 -1.78 -26.06 -2.57
CA THR A 159 -1.96 -26.03 -1.11
C THR A 159 -1.21 -24.88 -0.45
N CYS A 160 -1.72 -24.45 0.69
CA CYS A 160 -1.10 -23.45 1.56
C CYS A 160 0.37 -23.78 1.86
N ARG A 161 0.69 -25.04 2.19
CA ARG A 161 2.06 -25.49 2.45
C ARG A 161 3.00 -25.27 1.25
N GLN A 162 2.54 -25.56 0.03
CA GLN A 162 3.36 -25.39 -1.18
C GLN A 162 3.66 -23.91 -1.43
N VAL A 163 2.66 -23.04 -1.27
CA VAL A 163 2.83 -21.58 -1.44
C VAL A 163 3.79 -21.02 -0.38
N ARG A 164 3.66 -21.43 0.90
CA ARG A 164 4.62 -21.02 1.95
C ARG A 164 6.05 -21.40 1.58
N LYS A 165 6.28 -22.64 1.13
CA LYS A 165 7.61 -23.11 0.70
C LYS A 165 8.11 -22.32 -0.53
N TYR A 166 7.22 -21.98 -1.44
CA TYR A 166 7.55 -21.15 -2.60
C TYR A 166 8.03 -19.75 -2.19
N LEU A 167 7.30 -19.08 -1.30
CA LEU A 167 7.68 -17.76 -0.76
C LEU A 167 9.06 -17.79 -0.09
N GLN A 168 9.35 -18.85 0.68
CA GLN A 168 10.68 -19.07 1.27
C GLN A 168 11.77 -19.27 0.22
N THR A 169 11.49 -20.09 -0.80
CA THR A 169 12.45 -20.39 -1.87
C THR A 169 12.77 -19.16 -2.71
N MET A 170 11.79 -18.28 -2.92
CA MET A 170 11.96 -17.01 -3.63
C MET A 170 12.63 -15.93 -2.78
N GLY A 171 12.93 -16.20 -1.50
CA GLY A 171 13.47 -15.21 -0.57
C GLY A 171 12.49 -14.07 -0.25
N ALA A 172 11.19 -14.31 -0.45
CA ALA A 172 10.15 -13.31 -0.21
C ALA A 172 9.82 -13.16 1.28
N ALA A 173 9.90 -14.27 2.02
CA ALA A 173 9.64 -14.34 3.46
C ALA A 173 10.47 -15.46 4.09
N GLN A 174 10.96 -15.27 5.31
CA GLN A 174 11.65 -16.33 6.04
C GLN A 174 10.67 -17.33 6.67
N TYR A 175 9.60 -16.82 7.29
CA TYR A 175 8.55 -17.62 7.91
C TYR A 175 7.17 -17.11 7.47
N PRO A 176 6.74 -17.44 6.23
CA PRO A 176 5.47 -16.94 5.72
C PRO A 176 4.28 -17.59 6.43
N ASP A 177 3.39 -16.75 6.93
CA ASP A 177 2.01 -17.11 7.21
C ASP A 177 1.13 -16.62 6.07
N LEU A 178 0.27 -17.49 5.55
CA LEU A 178 -0.64 -17.17 4.45
C LEU A 178 -2.00 -16.77 4.97
N TRP A 179 -2.66 -15.91 4.21
CA TRP A 179 -4.01 -15.48 4.42
C TRP A 179 -4.79 -15.53 3.12
N ILE A 180 -6.02 -16.00 3.20
CA ILE A 180 -6.98 -15.90 2.11
C ILE A 180 -7.80 -14.64 2.34
N ARG A 181 -7.81 -13.75 1.34
CA ARG A 181 -8.73 -12.61 1.29
C ARG A 181 -10.00 -13.00 0.57
N TYR A 182 -11.14 -12.70 1.18
CA TYR A 182 -12.46 -12.83 0.58
C TYR A 182 -13.05 -11.46 0.31
N CYS A 183 -13.66 -11.30 -0.85
CA CYS A 183 -14.38 -10.10 -1.26
C CYS A 183 -15.89 -10.33 -1.14
N GLY A 184 -16.65 -9.33 -0.66
CA GLY A 184 -18.12 -9.38 -0.64
C GLY A 184 -18.74 -10.18 0.50
N MET A 185 -17.94 -10.82 1.36
CA MET A 185 -18.43 -11.66 2.46
C MET A 185 -18.76 -10.87 3.73
N HIS A 186 -18.08 -9.75 3.96
CA HIS A 186 -18.25 -8.99 5.19
C HIS A 186 -19.36 -7.94 5.09
N THR A 187 -20.22 -7.81 6.10
CA THR A 187 -21.36 -6.87 6.05
C THR A 187 -21.05 -5.46 6.57
N ARG A 188 -19.94 -5.31 7.32
CA ARG A 188 -19.65 -4.09 8.10
C ARG A 188 -18.44 -3.28 7.63
N THR A 189 -17.68 -3.79 6.67
CA THR A 189 -16.60 -3.04 6.01
C THR A 189 -17.15 -2.46 4.70
N PRO A 190 -16.86 -1.20 4.32
CA PRO A 190 -17.33 -0.61 3.07
C PRO A 190 -16.98 -1.44 1.83
N GLU A 191 -15.83 -2.12 1.87
CA GLU A 191 -15.31 -2.98 0.80
C GLU A 191 -15.70 -4.46 0.98
N LYS A 192 -16.39 -4.80 2.07
CA LYS A 192 -16.84 -6.16 2.41
C LYS A 192 -15.71 -7.21 2.44
N LEU A 193 -14.49 -6.77 2.73
CA LEU A 193 -13.30 -7.61 2.80
C LEU A 193 -13.21 -8.33 4.14
N SER A 194 -12.69 -9.56 4.10
CA SER A 194 -12.34 -10.37 5.27
C SER A 194 -11.16 -11.28 4.97
N TRP A 195 -10.39 -11.62 6.00
CA TRP A 195 -9.22 -12.49 5.87
C TRP A 195 -9.36 -13.72 6.77
N SER A 196 -8.91 -14.89 6.28
CA SER A 196 -8.77 -16.10 7.09
C SER A 196 -7.37 -16.69 6.94
N CYS A 197 -6.87 -17.33 8.00
CA CYS A 197 -5.60 -18.03 7.97
C CYS A 197 -5.84 -19.52 7.60
N PRO A 198 -5.55 -19.94 6.36
CA PRO A 198 -5.70 -21.34 5.95
C PRO A 198 -4.73 -22.26 6.67
N ARG A 199 -5.18 -23.48 6.96
CA ARG A 199 -4.34 -24.57 7.45
C ARG A 199 -3.36 -25.02 6.36
N PRO A 200 -2.23 -25.66 6.70
CA PRO A 200 -1.22 -26.06 5.71
C PRO A 200 -1.73 -26.95 4.57
N GLY A 201 -2.75 -27.77 4.82
CA GLY A 201 -3.34 -28.67 3.83
C GLY A 201 -4.49 -28.07 3.03
N ASP A 202 -4.96 -26.86 3.38
CA ASP A 202 -6.10 -26.25 2.72
C ASP A 202 -5.73 -25.84 1.28
N GLU A 203 -6.70 -26.00 0.39
CA GLU A 203 -6.59 -25.61 -1.01
C GLU A 203 -6.56 -24.08 -1.14
N ILE A 204 -5.68 -23.58 -2.00
CA ILE A 204 -5.51 -22.14 -2.26
C ILE A 204 -6.01 -21.71 -3.65
N LYS A 205 -6.50 -22.66 -4.44
CA LYS A 205 -6.98 -22.40 -5.80
C LYS A 205 -8.22 -21.49 -5.77
N GLY A 206 -8.24 -20.47 -6.63
CA GLY A 206 -9.37 -19.54 -6.76
C GLY A 206 -9.47 -18.50 -5.63
N HIS A 207 -8.50 -18.47 -4.71
CA HIS A 207 -8.45 -17.53 -3.60
C HIS A 207 -7.44 -16.40 -3.84
N TYR A 208 -7.76 -15.20 -3.35
CA TYR A 208 -6.79 -14.12 -3.24
C TYR A 208 -5.87 -14.39 -2.06
N LEU A 209 -4.57 -14.34 -2.28
CA LEU A 209 -3.59 -14.69 -1.27
C LEU A 209 -2.79 -13.46 -0.85
N GLU A 210 -2.56 -13.38 0.44
CA GLU A 210 -1.68 -12.40 1.06
C GLU A 210 -0.82 -13.13 2.08
N PHE A 211 0.34 -12.55 2.43
CA PHE A 211 1.23 -13.16 3.39
C PHE A 211 1.77 -12.15 4.40
N VAL A 212 2.16 -12.68 5.55
CA VAL A 212 2.92 -11.98 6.59
C VAL A 212 4.19 -12.78 6.82
N ASP A 213 5.35 -12.15 6.76
CA ASP A 213 6.58 -12.79 7.21
C ASP A 213 6.68 -12.70 8.73
N ILE A 214 6.51 -13.84 9.41
CA ILE A 214 6.51 -13.91 10.87
C ILE A 214 7.86 -13.46 11.45
N ALA A 215 8.96 -13.57 10.70
CA ALA A 215 10.26 -13.04 11.16
C ALA A 215 10.27 -11.52 11.38
N ARG A 216 9.34 -10.78 10.75
CA ARG A 216 9.23 -9.31 10.81
C ARG A 216 8.23 -8.83 11.86
N VAL A 217 7.52 -9.74 12.52
CA VAL A 217 6.59 -9.47 13.62
C VAL A 217 7.13 -10.09 14.90
N LEU A 218 6.86 -9.50 16.06
CA LEU A 218 7.52 -9.87 17.33
C LEU A 218 6.89 -11.09 18.02
N GLY A 219 6.00 -11.83 17.33
CA GLY A 219 5.43 -13.07 17.84
C GLY A 219 4.05 -13.39 17.26
N ASP A 220 3.07 -13.50 18.15
CA ASP A 220 1.66 -13.64 17.76
C ASP A 220 1.13 -12.30 17.25
N TYR A 221 0.22 -12.36 16.28
CA TYR A 221 -0.33 -11.18 15.64
C TYR A 221 -1.78 -11.41 15.23
N ILE A 222 -2.48 -10.31 14.96
CA ILE A 222 -3.79 -10.29 14.30
C ILE A 222 -3.73 -9.38 13.07
N VAL A 223 -4.67 -9.53 12.15
CA VAL A 223 -4.83 -8.60 11.01
C VAL A 223 -5.94 -7.60 11.35
N VAL A 224 -5.57 -6.35 11.56
CA VAL A 224 -6.50 -5.25 11.86
C VAL A 224 -6.91 -4.52 10.60
N LEU A 225 -8.16 -4.10 10.53
CA LEU A 225 -8.61 -3.15 9.50
C LEU A 225 -8.45 -1.72 10.00
N LYS A 226 -7.43 -1.05 9.50
CA LYS A 226 -7.19 0.38 9.71
C LYS A 226 -8.16 1.18 8.84
N HIS A 227 -9.18 1.79 9.43
CA HIS A 227 -10.13 2.66 8.74
C HIS A 227 -9.69 4.12 8.78
N GLN A 228 -9.44 4.70 7.61
CA GLN A 228 -9.09 6.12 7.48
C GLN A 228 -9.63 6.67 6.16
N ALA A 229 -10.23 7.87 6.19
CA ALA A 229 -10.75 8.56 5.00
C ALA A 229 -11.67 7.67 4.11
N ALA A 230 -12.58 6.93 4.74
CA ALA A 230 -13.52 5.99 4.11
C ALA A 230 -12.90 4.73 3.47
N LYS A 231 -11.61 4.44 3.72
CA LYS A 231 -10.90 3.25 3.25
C LYS A 231 -10.52 2.33 4.41
N ASP A 232 -10.60 1.02 4.21
CA ASP A 232 -10.09 0.01 5.14
C ASP A 232 -8.78 -0.56 4.58
N THR A 233 -7.71 -0.54 5.37
CA THR A 233 -6.42 -1.16 4.99
C THR A 233 -6.09 -2.28 5.98
N PRO A 234 -5.85 -3.52 5.52
CA PRO A 234 -5.40 -4.59 6.41
C PRO A 234 -3.98 -4.29 6.90
N GLN A 235 -3.75 -4.45 8.20
CA GLN A 235 -2.44 -4.28 8.80
C GLN A 235 -2.22 -5.36 9.87
N PRO A 236 -1.20 -6.22 9.71
CA PRO A 236 -0.76 -7.11 10.77
C PRO A 236 -0.23 -6.30 11.94
N ILE A 237 -0.68 -6.60 13.15
CA ILE A 237 -0.18 -6.01 14.39
C ILE A 237 0.11 -7.10 15.41
N ASP A 238 1.21 -6.94 16.14
CA ASP A 238 1.58 -7.85 17.22
C ASP A 238 0.50 -7.86 18.31
N ILE A 239 0.27 -9.02 18.92
CA ILE A 239 -0.62 -9.17 20.07
C ILE A 239 0.11 -9.85 21.22
N ALA A 240 -0.13 -9.37 22.44
CA ALA A 240 0.44 -9.97 23.64
C ALA A 240 -0.21 -11.31 23.96
N ARG A 241 0.49 -12.14 24.73
CA ARG A 241 -0.14 -13.27 25.41
C ARG A 241 -1.14 -12.76 26.43
N MET A 242 -2.12 -13.61 26.74
CA MET A 242 -3.17 -13.28 27.71
C MET A 242 -2.57 -12.79 29.04
N GLY A 243 -2.95 -11.60 29.47
CA GLY A 243 -2.49 -10.97 30.71
C GLY A 243 -1.13 -10.28 30.66
N ASP A 244 -0.38 -10.40 29.56
CA ASP A 244 0.93 -9.73 29.39
C ASP A 244 0.76 -8.32 28.81
N PRO A 245 1.60 -7.35 29.20
CA PRO A 245 1.62 -6.05 28.55
C PRO A 245 2.13 -6.16 27.11
N CYS A 246 1.45 -5.51 26.16
CA CYS A 246 1.76 -5.61 24.74
C CYS A 246 2.90 -4.71 24.26
N CYS A 247 3.35 -3.74 25.06
CA CYS A 247 4.45 -2.84 24.69
C CYS A 247 5.43 -2.65 25.85
N ALA A 248 6.68 -2.29 25.52
CA ALA A 248 7.73 -2.01 26.51
C ALA A 248 7.36 -0.92 27.54
N LYS A 249 6.37 -0.07 27.24
CA LYS A 249 5.83 0.95 28.15
C LYS A 249 4.67 0.45 29.03
N GLY A 250 4.30 -0.83 28.95
CA GLY A 250 3.19 -1.38 29.73
C GLY A 250 1.81 -0.98 29.23
N CYS A 251 1.64 -0.77 27.91
CA CYS A 251 0.33 -0.50 27.32
C CYS A 251 -0.63 -1.63 27.71
N LYS A 252 -1.75 -1.27 28.35
CA LYS A 252 -2.75 -2.25 28.81
C LYS A 252 -3.96 -2.29 27.88
N HIS A 253 -4.39 -1.13 27.41
CA HIS A 253 -5.61 -1.00 26.62
C HIS A 253 -5.33 -0.85 25.12
N LEU A 254 -6.29 -1.28 24.30
CA LEU A 254 -6.19 -1.24 22.84
C LEU A 254 -5.87 0.16 22.30
N GLN A 255 -6.50 1.21 22.83
CA GLN A 255 -6.24 2.59 22.41
C GLN A 255 -4.76 2.96 22.55
N GLU A 256 -4.15 2.69 23.71
CA GLU A 256 -2.75 3.02 23.99
C GLU A 256 -1.82 2.25 23.04
N HIS A 257 -2.13 0.98 22.79
CA HIS A 257 -1.37 0.16 21.86
C HIS A 257 -1.46 0.68 20.41
N MET A 258 -2.67 0.98 19.93
CA MET A 258 -2.88 1.55 18.59
C MET A 258 -2.20 2.91 18.45
N GLN A 259 -2.24 3.74 19.49
CA GLN A 259 -1.56 5.03 19.50
C GLN A 259 -0.03 4.88 19.48
N HIS A 260 0.51 3.80 20.06
CA HIS A 260 1.93 3.47 19.98
C HIS A 260 2.34 3.03 18.57
N ILE A 261 1.54 2.19 17.91
CA ILE A 261 1.78 1.71 16.54
C ILE A 261 1.62 2.87 15.53
N TRP A 262 0.62 3.72 15.72
CA TRP A 262 0.31 4.84 14.82
C TRP A 262 0.42 6.19 15.54
N PRO A 263 1.64 6.63 15.92
CA PRO A 263 1.83 7.83 16.75
C PRO A 263 1.38 9.13 16.10
N ASN A 264 1.33 9.16 14.77
CA ASN A 264 0.94 10.34 13.98
C ASN A 264 -0.56 10.38 13.64
N HIS A 265 -1.37 9.48 14.19
CA HIS A 265 -2.79 9.40 13.92
C HIS A 265 -3.57 9.51 15.23
N LYS A 266 -4.77 10.07 15.17
CA LYS A 266 -5.68 10.05 16.33
C LYS A 266 -6.59 8.83 16.23
N ILE A 267 -6.53 7.96 17.23
CA ILE A 267 -7.46 6.82 17.35
C ILE A 267 -8.80 7.32 17.87
N VAL A 268 -9.85 7.20 17.07
CA VAL A 268 -11.19 7.73 17.40
C VAL A 268 -12.21 6.66 17.74
N GLY A 269 -11.91 5.39 17.48
CA GLY A 269 -12.77 4.26 17.83
C GLY A 269 -12.16 2.93 17.47
N ALA A 270 -12.64 1.85 18.07
CA ALA A 270 -12.26 0.48 17.71
C ALA A 270 -13.43 -0.46 17.97
N VAL A 271 -13.76 -1.32 17.02
CA VAL A 271 -14.88 -2.26 17.14
C VAL A 271 -14.49 -3.67 16.73
N THR A 272 -15.13 -4.67 17.35
CA THR A 272 -15.08 -6.02 16.80
C THR A 272 -15.83 -6.07 15.48
N ILE A 273 -15.28 -6.81 14.53
CA ILE A 273 -15.81 -6.88 13.17
C ILE A 273 -17.10 -7.71 13.13
N GLN A 274 -17.13 -8.83 13.85
CA GLN A 274 -18.29 -9.74 13.89
C GLN A 274 -19.47 -9.16 14.68
N GLU A 275 -19.23 -8.69 15.91
CA GLU A 275 -20.29 -8.27 16.82
C GLU A 275 -20.55 -6.75 16.77
N GLY A 276 -19.52 -5.94 16.46
CA GLY A 276 -19.59 -4.47 16.50
C GLY A 276 -19.48 -3.89 17.89
N SER A 277 -19.03 -4.70 18.85
CA SER A 277 -18.78 -4.28 20.22
C SER A 277 -17.63 -3.27 20.21
N ASP A 278 -17.80 -2.13 20.89
CA ASP A 278 -16.71 -1.20 21.13
C ASP A 278 -15.69 -1.86 22.07
N VAL A 279 -14.43 -1.84 21.66
CA VAL A 279 -13.32 -2.51 22.35
C VAL A 279 -12.13 -1.56 22.55
N LEU A 280 -12.32 -0.26 22.33
CA LEU A 280 -11.24 0.73 22.38
C LEU A 280 -10.53 0.76 23.74
N THR A 281 -11.28 0.59 24.82
CA THR A 281 -10.78 0.61 26.20
C THR A 281 -10.49 -0.78 26.77
N GLU A 282 -10.70 -1.84 26.00
CA GLU A 282 -10.48 -3.21 26.46
C GLU A 282 -9.00 -3.57 26.52
N THR A 283 -8.67 -4.59 27.30
CA THR A 283 -7.29 -5.09 27.41
C THR A 283 -6.87 -5.70 26.08
N PHE A 284 -5.74 -5.25 25.52
CA PHE A 284 -5.29 -5.75 24.23
C PHE A 284 -4.33 -6.93 24.36
N ASP A 285 -4.89 -8.13 24.37
CA ASP A 285 -4.16 -9.39 24.45
C ASP A 285 -4.90 -10.54 23.74
N ALA A 286 -4.30 -11.73 23.75
CA ALA A 286 -4.85 -12.94 23.16
C ALA A 286 -6.16 -13.45 23.83
N GLY A 287 -6.62 -12.84 24.93
CA GLY A 287 -7.94 -13.10 25.50
C GLY A 287 -9.06 -12.31 24.81
N LEU A 288 -8.74 -11.12 24.27
CA LEU A 288 -9.69 -10.31 23.51
C LEU A 288 -9.75 -10.73 22.03
N PHE A 289 -8.61 -11.04 21.43
CA PHE A 289 -8.54 -11.49 20.03
C PHE A 289 -7.71 -12.76 19.89
N ASP A 290 -8.27 -13.76 19.22
CA ASP A 290 -7.52 -14.96 18.88
C ASP A 290 -6.34 -14.61 17.96
N PRO A 291 -5.14 -15.17 18.21
CA PRO A 291 -4.02 -15.03 17.29
C PRO A 291 -4.38 -15.51 15.88
N ARG A 292 -3.92 -14.80 14.85
CA ARG A 292 -4.28 -15.01 13.44
C ARG A 292 -5.79 -14.89 13.18
N SER A 293 -6.45 -13.97 13.88
CA SER A 293 -7.80 -13.51 13.54
C SER A 293 -7.78 -12.19 12.76
N ASN A 294 -8.92 -11.89 12.12
CA ASN A 294 -9.23 -10.62 11.49
C ASN A 294 -10.56 -10.07 12.04
N ASN A 295 -10.63 -9.88 13.36
CA ASN A 295 -11.86 -9.47 14.06
C ASN A 295 -11.81 -8.05 14.64
N LEU A 296 -10.85 -7.21 14.27
CA LEU A 296 -10.70 -5.86 14.80
C LEU A 296 -10.65 -4.82 13.68
N ARG A 297 -11.46 -3.77 13.82
CA ARG A 297 -11.43 -2.57 12.98
C ARG A 297 -11.21 -1.33 13.82
N VAL A 298 -10.25 -0.49 13.43
CA VAL A 298 -9.87 0.72 14.15
C VAL A 298 -10.13 1.94 13.28
N TYR A 299 -10.72 2.97 13.85
CA TYR A 299 -11.04 4.23 13.16
C TYR A 299 -10.00 5.29 13.50
N LEU A 300 -9.45 5.93 12.46
CA LEU A 300 -8.41 6.93 12.58
C LEU A 300 -8.84 8.26 11.97
N GLN A 301 -8.37 9.34 12.59
CA GLN A 301 -8.47 10.71 12.12
C GLN A 301 -7.09 11.30 11.86
#